data_AF-A0A674ARI4-F1
#
_entry.id   AF-A0A674ARI4-F1
#
_cell.length_a   1.000
_cell.length_b   1.000
_cell.length_c   1.000
_cell.angle_alpha   90.00
_cell.angle_beta   90.00
_cell.angle_gamma   90.00
#
_symmetry.space_group_name_H-M   'P 1'
#
loop_
_entity.id
_entity.type
_entity.pdbx_description
1 polymer ?
#
loop_
_entity_poly.entity_id
_entity_poly.type
_entity_poly.pdbx_seq_one_letter_code
_entity_poly.pdbx_strand_id
1 'polypeptide(L)'
;MVGSFHEINVCRHYVRLGSYFMTTMDPRHKEILRKNRLDLSKQILIDDTIVQFLYQENILTESQVDEIQSQISNKKKTLRLLDILPTRGPRAFGTFLNSLEEEFTWVRDELLQNLEQTNVPGQSPTDKWNIPEVTLQAVPSDRQLSRLASRLGSEWESVLLDLGLSMGALYRCRADHPLSLHGQVLAGLIQWRQRQGRSATVRRLLQSLQSADVHPSTLDEVFQ
;
A
#
# COMPACT_ATOMS: atom_id res chain seq x y z
N MET A 1 -10.27 43.77 -10.33
CA MET A 1 -11.19 42.63 -10.39
C MET A 1 -10.62 41.60 -11.34
N VAL A 2 -10.51 40.35 -10.87
CA VAL A 2 -10.29 39.06 -11.57
C VAL A 2 -9.15 39.00 -12.60
N GLY A 3 -8.11 38.19 -12.44
CA GLY A 3 -8.08 36.80 -11.98
C GLY A 3 -7.69 35.94 -13.18
N SER A 4 -6.44 35.49 -13.26
CA SER A 4 -6.00 34.55 -14.30
C SER A 4 -5.38 33.33 -13.65
N PHE A 5 -6.24 32.34 -13.50
CA PHE A 5 -5.95 30.95 -13.18
C PHE A 5 -4.93 30.39 -14.17
N HIS A 6 -3.73 30.11 -13.68
CA HIS A 6 -2.68 29.43 -14.43
C HIS A 6 -2.31 28.14 -13.72
N GLU A 7 -3.25 27.21 -13.56
CA GLU A 7 -2.92 25.89 -12.98
C GLU A 7 -3.99 24.82 -13.17
N ILE A 8 -4.33 24.45 -14.40
CA ILE A 8 -4.99 23.15 -14.66
C ILE A 8 -4.52 22.61 -16.01
N ASN A 9 -3.36 21.94 -16.05
CA ASN A 9 -2.99 21.16 -17.24
C ASN A 9 -2.08 19.96 -16.95
N VAL A 10 -2.42 19.17 -15.93
CA VAL A 10 -1.83 17.84 -15.72
C VAL A 10 -2.93 16.83 -15.41
N CYS A 11 -3.81 16.54 -16.37
CA CYS A 11 -4.83 15.50 -16.17
C CYS A 11 -5.37 14.88 -17.48
N ARG A 12 -4.53 14.66 -18.51
CA ARG A 12 -5.04 14.13 -19.79
C ARG A 12 -4.17 13.11 -20.53
N HIS A 13 -3.39 12.28 -19.83
CA HIS A 13 -2.59 11.25 -20.52
C HIS A 13 -2.49 9.87 -19.85
N TYR A 14 -3.52 9.41 -19.15
CA TYR A 14 -3.68 7.99 -18.83
C TYR A 14 -5.15 7.56 -18.97
N VAL A 15 -5.65 7.54 -20.21
CA VAL A 15 -6.91 6.84 -20.55
C VAL A 15 -6.64 5.88 -21.68
N ARG A 16 -6.12 4.71 -21.31
CA ARG A 16 -6.35 3.41 -21.98
C ARG A 16 -5.44 2.40 -21.31
N LEU A 17 -6.02 1.53 -20.49
CA LEU A 17 -5.78 0.08 -20.45
C LEU A 17 -6.64 -0.51 -19.31
N GLY A 18 -7.56 -1.42 -19.67
CA GLY A 18 -8.08 -2.47 -18.79
C GLY A 18 -9.12 -2.10 -17.74
N SER A 19 -10.40 -2.25 -18.08
CA SER A 19 -11.52 -2.36 -17.14
C SER A 19 -11.40 -3.62 -16.25
N TYR A 20 -10.61 -3.55 -15.19
CA TYR A 20 -10.72 -4.42 -14.01
C TYR A 20 -10.51 -3.56 -12.74
N PHE A 21 -11.62 -3.24 -12.06
CA PHE A 21 -11.71 -2.96 -10.62
C PHE A 21 -10.66 -2.02 -9.98
N MET A 22 -10.86 -0.70 -10.07
CA MET A 22 -10.28 0.25 -9.09
C MET A 22 -11.25 0.50 -7.92
N THR A 23 -11.80 -0.56 -7.33
CA THR A 23 -12.87 -0.49 -6.31
C THR A 23 -12.36 -0.44 -4.87
N THR A 24 -11.04 -0.38 -4.64
CA THR A 24 -10.48 -0.43 -3.28
C THR A 24 -9.69 0.84 -2.96
N MET A 25 -9.73 1.26 -1.69
CA MET A 25 -9.01 2.42 -1.18
C MET A 25 -7.50 2.30 -1.42
N ASP A 26 -6.81 3.42 -1.71
CA ASP A 26 -5.35 3.45 -1.91
C ASP A 26 -4.65 2.79 -0.70
N PRO A 27 -3.70 1.86 -0.92
CA PRO A 27 -3.00 1.18 0.16
C PRO A 27 -2.33 2.14 1.16
N ARG A 28 -1.94 3.35 0.73
CA ARG A 28 -1.39 4.38 1.62
C ARG A 28 -2.42 4.88 2.64
N HIS A 29 -3.64 5.13 2.19
CA HIS A 29 -4.74 5.55 3.07
C HIS A 29 -5.09 4.43 4.05
N LYS A 30 -5.10 3.17 3.59
CA LYS A 30 -5.33 2.00 4.45
C LYS A 30 -4.27 1.87 5.54
N GLU A 31 -3.00 2.06 5.20
CA GLU A 31 -1.90 1.97 6.15
C GLU A 31 -1.97 3.06 7.23
N ILE A 32 -2.33 4.29 6.85
CA ILE A 32 -2.48 5.40 7.81
C ILE A 32 -3.66 5.13 8.76
N LEU A 33 -4.80 4.68 8.23
CA LEU A 33 -5.94 4.29 9.07
C LEU A 33 -5.58 3.13 9.99
N ARG A 34 -4.75 2.17 9.54
CA ARG A 34 -4.31 1.02 10.34
C ARG A 34 -3.33 1.43 11.44
N LYS A 35 -2.34 2.29 11.14
CA LYS A 35 -1.36 2.78 12.11
C LYS A 35 -2.00 3.64 13.18
N ASN A 36 -2.82 4.61 12.77
CA ASN A 36 -3.47 5.54 13.68
C ASN A 36 -4.74 4.96 14.32
N ARG A 37 -5.10 3.71 13.99
CA ARG A 37 -6.35 3.06 14.41
C ARG A 37 -6.65 3.18 15.90
N LEU A 38 -5.64 2.91 16.73
CA LEU A 38 -5.81 2.93 18.19
C LEU A 38 -5.95 4.36 18.72
N ASP A 39 -5.22 5.30 18.13
CA ASP A 39 -5.22 6.70 18.58
C ASP A 39 -6.47 7.41 18.10
N LEU A 40 -6.89 7.21 16.85
CA LEU A 40 -8.19 7.65 16.32
C LEU A 40 -9.34 7.13 17.19
N SER A 41 -9.30 5.87 17.64
CA SER A 41 -10.35 5.31 18.50
C SER A 41 -10.46 5.96 19.88
N LYS A 42 -9.40 6.64 20.35
CA LYS A 42 -9.38 7.36 21.62
C LYS A 42 -9.69 8.85 21.43
N GLN A 43 -9.30 9.41 20.30
CA GLN A 43 -9.37 10.85 20.01
C GLN A 43 -10.67 11.25 19.30
N ILE A 44 -11.22 10.37 18.44
CA ILE A 44 -12.47 10.62 17.70
C ILE A 44 -13.65 10.04 18.45
N LEU A 45 -14.65 10.89 18.66
CA LEU A 45 -15.99 10.46 19.03
C LEU A 45 -16.82 10.39 17.75
N ILE A 46 -17.16 9.18 17.33
CA ILE A 46 -18.13 9.00 16.24
C ILE A 46 -19.52 9.26 16.81
N ASP A 47 -20.02 10.47 16.57
CA ASP A 47 -21.41 10.81 16.79
C ASP A 47 -22.28 10.45 15.56
N ASP A 48 -23.59 10.43 15.76
CA ASP A 48 -24.56 10.08 14.72
C ASP A 48 -24.40 10.97 13.48
N THR A 49 -24.08 12.25 13.66
CA THR A 49 -23.84 13.23 12.59
C THR A 49 -22.80 12.74 11.58
N ILE A 50 -21.68 12.19 12.06
CA ILE A 50 -20.60 11.67 11.20
C ILE A 50 -21.09 10.45 10.41
N VAL A 51 -21.83 9.55 11.06
CA VAL A 51 -22.35 8.34 10.44
C VAL A 51 -23.41 8.68 9.37
N GLN A 52 -24.31 9.62 9.67
CA GLN A 52 -25.33 10.12 8.74
C GLN A 52 -24.72 10.84 7.54
N PHE A 53 -23.68 11.66 7.76
CA PHE A 53 -22.95 12.30 6.67
C PHE A 53 -22.32 11.28 5.72
N LEU A 54 -21.67 10.25 6.28
CA LEU A 54 -21.07 9.18 5.48
C LEU A 54 -22.10 8.30 4.77
N TYR A 55 -23.30 8.15 5.34
CA TYR A 55 -24.42 7.50 4.70
C TYR A 55 -24.95 8.34 3.52
N GLN A 56 -25.13 9.66 3.72
CA GLN A 56 -25.58 10.60 2.68
C GLN A 56 -24.62 10.62 1.47
N GLU A 57 -23.31 10.58 1.73
CA GLU A 57 -22.27 10.52 0.70
C GLU A 57 -22.14 9.13 0.03
N ASN A 58 -23.05 8.20 0.34
CA ASN A 58 -23.07 6.81 -0.15
C ASN A 58 -21.77 6.04 0.15
N ILE A 59 -21.04 6.44 1.20
CA ILE A 59 -19.88 5.71 1.68
C ILE A 59 -20.32 4.55 2.55
N LEU A 60 -21.30 4.76 3.44
CA LEU A 60 -21.87 3.71 4.29
C LEU A 60 -23.21 3.23 3.71
N THR A 61 -23.48 1.94 3.90
CA THR A 61 -24.82 1.36 3.66
C THR A 61 -25.62 1.32 4.96
N GLU A 62 -26.94 1.29 4.87
CA GLU A 62 -27.86 1.24 6.03
C GLU A 62 -27.46 0.14 7.05
N SER A 63 -27.23 -1.08 6.56
CA SER A 63 -26.76 -2.19 7.41
C SER A 63 -25.45 -1.91 8.17
N GLN A 64 -24.59 -1.04 7.64
CA GLN A 64 -23.33 -0.66 8.28
C GLN A 64 -23.49 0.47 9.27
N VAL A 65 -24.40 1.40 8.98
CA VAL A 65 -24.83 2.42 9.94
C VAL A 65 -25.35 1.72 11.20
N ASP A 66 -26.25 0.74 11.04
CA ASP A 66 -26.77 -0.05 12.15
C ASP A 66 -25.66 -0.82 12.89
N GLU A 67 -24.73 -1.42 12.15
CA GLU A 67 -23.60 -2.14 12.75
C GLU A 67 -22.67 -1.22 13.56
N ILE A 68 -22.46 0.01 13.10
CA ILE A 68 -21.68 1.01 13.84
C ILE A 68 -22.49 1.50 15.05
N GLN A 69 -23.76 1.86 14.89
CA GLN A 69 -24.60 2.37 15.96
C GLN A 69 -24.81 1.33 17.08
N SER A 70 -24.88 0.04 16.74
CA SER A 70 -25.01 -1.06 17.70
C SER A 70 -23.80 -1.27 18.62
N GLN A 71 -22.66 -0.60 18.36
CA GLN A 71 -21.49 -0.71 19.22
C GLN A 71 -21.69 0.02 20.55
N ILE A 72 -21.35 -0.68 21.64
CA ILE A 72 -21.57 -0.24 23.03
C ILE A 72 -20.72 0.98 23.41
N SER A 73 -19.55 1.17 22.79
CA SER A 73 -18.66 2.30 23.10
C SER A 73 -18.23 3.04 21.84
N ASN A 74 -18.07 4.37 21.97
CA ASN A 74 -17.56 5.20 20.86
C ASN A 74 -16.23 4.69 20.32
N LYS A 75 -15.35 4.21 21.19
CA LYS A 75 -14.11 3.54 20.77
C LYS A 75 -14.38 2.38 19.80
N LYS A 76 -15.35 1.51 20.10
CA LYS A 76 -15.73 0.39 19.22
C LYS A 76 -16.42 0.88 17.95
N LYS A 77 -17.24 1.94 18.02
CA LYS A 77 -17.82 2.61 16.83
C LYS A 77 -16.72 3.06 15.88
N THR A 78 -15.71 3.76 16.41
CA THR A 78 -14.56 4.23 15.64
C THR A 78 -13.78 3.09 15.01
N LEU A 79 -13.47 2.05 15.78
CA LEU A 79 -12.78 0.88 15.23
C LEU A 79 -13.59 0.19 14.14
N ARG A 80 -14.92 0.11 14.29
CA ARG A 80 -15.78 -0.52 13.29
C ARG A 80 -15.88 0.31 12.02
N LEU A 81 -16.01 1.63 12.13
CA LEU A 81 -15.98 2.51 10.97
C LEU A 81 -14.63 2.38 10.23
N LEU A 82 -13.52 2.37 10.96
CA LEU A 82 -12.17 2.22 10.39
C LEU A 82 -11.95 0.85 9.71
N ASP A 83 -12.67 -0.20 10.11
CA ASP A 83 -12.67 -1.50 9.41
C ASP A 83 -13.45 -1.45 8.10
N ILE A 84 -14.56 -0.71 8.11
CA ILE A 84 -15.46 -0.62 6.97
C ILE A 84 -14.87 0.27 5.89
N LEU A 85 -14.29 1.43 6.25
CA LEU A 85 -13.79 2.44 5.31
C LEU A 85 -12.88 1.88 4.19
N PRO A 86 -11.87 1.02 4.45
CA PRO A 86 -11.01 0.42 3.42
C PRO A 86 -11.75 -0.35 2.30
N THR A 87 -12.95 -0.86 2.58
CA THR A 87 -13.77 -1.64 1.66
C THR A 87 -14.66 -0.79 0.75
N ARG A 88 -14.82 0.50 1.05
CA ARG A 88 -15.78 1.41 0.40
C ARG A 88 -15.21 2.16 -0.81
N GLY A 89 -13.92 1.97 -1.11
CA GLY A 89 -13.26 2.52 -2.30
C GLY A 89 -12.44 3.79 -2.02
N PRO A 90 -11.90 4.41 -3.08
CA PRO A 90 -10.90 5.48 -2.97
C PRO A 90 -11.45 6.79 -2.37
N ARG A 91 -12.76 7.06 -2.52
CA ARG A 91 -13.39 8.29 -2.02
C ARG A 91 -13.67 8.25 -0.52
N ALA A 92 -13.78 7.07 0.07
CA ALA A 92 -14.18 6.90 1.47
C ALA A 92 -13.23 7.60 2.46
N PHE A 93 -11.93 7.61 2.18
CA PHE A 93 -10.96 8.30 3.02
C PHE A 93 -11.15 9.81 2.99
N GLY A 94 -11.31 10.40 1.80
CA GLY A 94 -11.53 11.84 1.65
C GLY A 94 -12.85 12.29 2.28
N THR A 95 -13.94 11.53 2.07
CA THR A 95 -15.23 11.83 2.69
C THR A 95 -15.18 11.71 4.22
N PHE A 96 -14.44 10.72 4.75
CA PHE A 96 -14.19 10.62 6.19
C PHE A 96 -13.43 11.85 6.72
N LEU A 97 -12.40 12.33 6.03
CA LEU A 97 -11.72 13.57 6.40
C LEU A 97 -12.65 14.78 6.39
N ASN A 98 -13.56 14.88 5.42
CA ASN A 98 -14.57 15.94 5.37
C ASN A 98 -15.53 15.85 6.56
N SER A 99 -15.93 14.64 6.96
CA SER A 99 -16.78 14.46 8.15
C SER A 99 -16.09 14.86 9.46
N LEU A 100 -14.75 14.87 9.47
CA LEU A 100 -13.94 15.32 10.62
C LEU A 100 -13.60 16.82 10.56
N GLU A 101 -13.89 17.52 9.46
CA GLU A 101 -13.55 18.93 9.29
C GLU A 101 -14.30 19.85 10.26
N GLU A 102 -15.50 19.48 10.70
CA GLU A 102 -16.30 20.32 11.58
C GLU A 102 -15.89 20.19 13.06
N GLU A 103 -15.67 18.96 13.54
CA GLU A 103 -15.46 18.69 14.98
C GLU A 103 -14.03 18.25 15.33
N PHE A 104 -13.27 17.74 14.38
CA PHE A 104 -11.99 17.08 14.62
C PHE A 104 -10.91 17.53 13.63
N THR A 105 -10.82 18.84 13.39
CA THR A 105 -9.83 19.47 12.49
C THR A 105 -8.41 19.05 12.80
N TRP A 106 -8.02 18.95 14.08
CA TRP A 106 -6.69 18.48 14.46
C TRP A 106 -6.43 17.02 14.04
N VAL A 107 -7.45 16.16 14.06
CA VAL A 107 -7.30 14.74 13.69
C VAL A 107 -7.20 14.62 12.18
N ARG A 108 -8.00 15.42 11.46
CA ARG A 108 -7.89 15.55 10.01
C ARG A 108 -6.49 16.02 9.64
N ASP A 109 -6.00 17.07 10.28
CA ASP A 109 -4.67 17.64 10.01
C ASP A 109 -3.56 16.66 10.43
N GLU A 110 -3.73 15.89 11.50
CA GLU A 110 -2.82 14.80 11.88
C GLU A 110 -2.82 13.67 10.83
N LEU A 111 -3.98 13.31 10.29
CA LEU A 111 -4.08 12.31 9.21
C LEU A 111 -3.48 12.82 7.90
N LEU A 112 -3.66 14.09 7.58
CA LEU A 112 -3.04 14.76 6.43
C LEU A 112 -1.53 14.92 6.61
N GLN A 113 -1.06 15.27 7.80
CA GLN A 113 0.37 15.31 8.11
C GLN A 113 0.99 13.93 8.04
N ASN A 114 0.29 12.86 8.46
CA ASN A 114 0.75 11.50 8.26
C ASN A 114 0.78 11.10 6.77
N LEU A 115 -0.15 11.62 5.95
CA LEU A 115 -0.08 11.50 4.49
C LEU A 115 1.12 12.25 3.92
N GLU A 116 1.39 13.46 4.38
CA GLU A 116 2.52 14.29 3.94
C GLU A 116 3.87 13.75 4.45
N GLN A 117 3.91 13.13 5.62
CA GLN A 117 5.06 12.38 6.13
C GLN A 117 5.28 11.09 5.32
N THR A 118 4.25 10.51 4.70
CA THR A 118 4.47 9.51 3.63
C THR A 118 4.87 10.14 2.29
N ASN A 119 4.85 11.48 2.17
CA ASN A 119 5.11 12.24 0.96
C ASN A 119 6.38 13.12 1.05
N VAL A 120 7.22 12.97 2.08
CA VAL A 120 8.53 13.63 2.12
C VAL A 120 9.35 13.13 0.92
N PRO A 121 9.88 14.02 0.05
CA PRO A 121 10.78 13.65 -1.06
C PRO A 121 12.13 13.07 -0.61
N GLY A 122 12.29 12.72 0.66
CA GLY A 122 13.50 12.17 1.28
C GLY A 122 13.27 10.97 2.19
N GLN A 123 12.03 10.49 2.35
CA GLN A 123 11.76 9.19 2.99
C GLN A 123 11.30 8.23 1.90
N SER A 124 12.29 7.73 1.18
CA SER A 124 12.10 6.61 0.27
C SER A 124 11.42 5.45 1.02
N PRO A 125 10.68 4.54 0.35
CA PRO A 125 10.10 3.33 0.95
C PRO A 125 11.10 2.37 1.64
N THR A 126 12.33 2.81 1.86
CA THR A 126 13.53 2.09 2.24
C THR A 126 13.91 2.29 3.70
N ASP A 127 13.30 3.25 4.39
CA ASP A 127 13.44 3.45 5.84
C ASP A 127 12.86 2.27 6.65
N LYS A 128 12.02 1.44 6.03
CA LYS A 128 11.55 0.17 6.65
C LYS A 128 12.65 -0.90 6.74
N TRP A 129 13.75 -0.78 5.99
CA TRP A 129 14.77 -1.84 5.88
C TRP A 129 16.19 -1.39 6.22
N ASN A 130 16.40 -0.13 6.64
CA ASN A 130 17.73 0.41 6.99
C ASN A 130 18.82 0.17 5.91
N ILE A 131 18.44 0.11 4.63
CA ILE A 131 19.36 -0.16 3.52
C ILE A 131 19.94 1.17 3.02
N PRO A 132 21.27 1.38 3.00
CA PRO A 132 21.90 2.62 2.51
C PRO A 132 21.47 2.98 1.08
N GLU A 133 21.25 4.26 0.79
CA GLU A 133 20.80 4.75 -0.53
C GLU A 133 21.70 4.26 -1.69
N VAL A 134 23.00 4.11 -1.42
CA VAL A 134 24.00 3.59 -2.36
C VAL A 134 23.70 2.14 -2.78
N THR A 135 23.18 1.32 -1.87
CA THR A 135 22.81 -0.07 -2.14
C THR A 135 21.44 -0.22 -2.82
N LEU A 136 20.58 0.81 -2.78
CA LEU A 136 19.27 0.80 -3.43
C LEU A 136 19.36 0.85 -4.96
N GLN A 137 20.33 1.59 -5.49
CA GLN A 137 20.55 1.71 -6.94
C GLN A 137 21.46 0.61 -7.50
N ALA A 138 22.08 -0.18 -6.62
CA ALA A 138 22.91 -1.30 -7.02
C ALA A 138 22.04 -2.43 -7.60
N VAL A 139 22.63 -3.20 -8.53
CA VAL A 139 22.06 -4.45 -9.00
C VAL A 139 22.35 -5.54 -7.96
N PRO A 140 21.36 -6.31 -7.48
CA PRO A 140 21.58 -7.31 -6.45
C PRO A 140 22.47 -8.45 -6.95
N SER A 141 23.41 -8.83 -6.09
CA SER A 141 24.36 -9.92 -6.32
C SER A 141 23.68 -11.29 -6.20
N ASP A 142 24.25 -12.33 -6.80
CA ASP A 142 23.71 -13.71 -6.73
C ASP A 142 23.53 -14.19 -5.28
N ARG A 143 24.45 -13.79 -4.39
CA ARG A 143 24.37 -14.08 -2.95
C ARG A 143 23.14 -13.43 -2.30
N GLN A 144 22.83 -12.19 -2.66
CA GLN A 144 21.65 -11.49 -2.15
C GLN A 144 20.36 -12.12 -2.70
N LEU A 145 20.33 -12.46 -4.00
CA LEU A 145 19.19 -13.16 -4.62
C LEU A 145 18.96 -14.56 -4.03
N SER A 146 20.02 -15.30 -3.74
CA SER A 146 19.92 -16.61 -3.08
C SER A 146 19.41 -16.48 -1.65
N ARG A 147 19.94 -15.52 -0.85
CA ARG A 147 19.41 -15.24 0.49
C ARG A 147 17.94 -14.81 0.47
N LEU A 148 17.51 -14.07 -0.54
CA LEU A 148 16.09 -13.75 -0.73
C LEU A 148 15.28 -14.99 -1.07
N ALA A 149 15.77 -15.81 -1.99
CA ALA A 149 15.06 -16.99 -2.45
C ALA A 149 14.80 -18.03 -1.33
N SER A 150 15.61 -18.06 -0.27
CA SER A 150 15.35 -18.90 0.90
C SER A 150 14.34 -18.31 1.87
N ARG A 151 14.07 -17.01 1.81
CA ARG A 151 13.12 -16.29 2.68
C ARG A 151 11.78 -16.00 2.00
N LEU A 152 11.77 -15.95 0.67
CA LEU A 152 10.57 -15.76 -0.13
C LEU A 152 9.76 -17.06 -0.11
N GLY A 153 8.65 -17.02 0.64
CA GLY A 153 7.68 -18.12 0.73
C GLY A 153 6.75 -18.15 -0.48
N SER A 154 5.44 -18.26 -0.25
CA SER A 154 4.39 -18.27 -1.29
C SER A 154 4.35 -17.02 -2.17
N GLU A 155 4.83 -15.89 -1.66
CA GLU A 155 4.71 -14.59 -2.32
C GLU A 155 5.65 -14.40 -3.52
N TRP A 156 6.54 -15.36 -3.76
CA TRP A 156 7.55 -15.27 -4.81
C TRP A 156 6.96 -15.10 -6.22
N GLU A 157 5.82 -15.72 -6.50
CA GLU A 157 5.13 -15.59 -7.80
C GLU A 157 4.60 -14.18 -8.00
N SER A 158 3.90 -13.66 -7.00
CA SER A 158 3.38 -12.29 -6.97
C SER A 158 4.50 -11.28 -7.18
N VAL A 159 5.62 -11.46 -6.48
CA VAL A 159 6.81 -10.61 -6.58
C VAL A 159 7.41 -10.67 -7.98
N LEU A 160 7.64 -11.85 -8.55
CA LEU A 160 8.24 -11.96 -9.87
C LEU A 160 7.32 -11.44 -10.98
N LEU A 161 6.00 -11.61 -10.85
CA LEU A 161 5.02 -11.01 -11.77
C LEU A 161 5.08 -9.48 -11.72
N ASP A 162 5.09 -8.90 -10.52
CA ASP A 162 5.22 -7.45 -10.33
C ASP A 162 6.56 -6.91 -10.86
N LEU A 163 7.62 -7.71 -10.79
CA LEU A 163 8.93 -7.40 -11.37
C LEU A 163 8.98 -7.48 -12.91
N GLY A 164 7.88 -7.91 -13.54
CA GLY A 164 7.69 -7.94 -15.00
C GLY A 164 8.04 -9.29 -15.63
N LEU A 165 8.11 -10.38 -14.86
CA LEU A 165 8.21 -11.72 -15.45
C LEU A 165 6.85 -12.17 -15.94
N SER A 166 6.83 -12.86 -17.07
CA SER A 166 5.62 -13.47 -17.58
C SER A 166 5.32 -14.78 -16.86
N MET A 167 4.05 -15.16 -16.79
CA MET A 167 3.62 -16.47 -16.28
C MET A 167 4.36 -17.64 -16.95
N GLY A 168 4.65 -17.54 -18.25
CA GLY A 168 5.43 -18.57 -18.95
C GLY A 168 6.89 -18.69 -18.49
N ALA A 169 7.48 -17.61 -17.95
CA ALA A 169 8.80 -17.66 -17.34
C ALA A 169 8.76 -18.37 -15.97
N LEU A 170 7.73 -18.09 -15.17
CA LEU A 170 7.50 -18.77 -13.88
C LEU A 170 7.25 -20.27 -14.05
N TYR A 171 6.45 -20.64 -15.06
CA TYR A 171 6.22 -22.05 -15.38
C TYR A 171 7.51 -22.78 -15.73
N ARG A 172 8.40 -22.15 -16.51
CA ARG A 172 9.73 -22.72 -16.80
C ARG A 172 10.58 -22.85 -15.54
N CYS A 173 10.63 -21.83 -14.69
CA CYS A 173 11.37 -21.90 -13.43
C CYS A 173 10.89 -23.07 -12.54
N ARG A 174 9.57 -23.30 -12.49
CA ARG A 174 8.95 -24.46 -11.81
C ARG A 174 9.34 -25.79 -12.44
N ALA A 175 9.28 -25.88 -13.76
CA ALA A 175 9.62 -27.09 -14.50
C ALA A 175 11.11 -27.46 -14.37
N ASP A 176 12.00 -26.46 -14.32
CA ASP A 176 13.44 -26.64 -14.20
C ASP A 176 13.86 -27.07 -12.77
N HIS A 177 13.07 -26.70 -11.75
CA HIS A 177 13.36 -26.99 -10.34
C HIS A 177 12.15 -27.57 -9.59
N PRO A 178 11.63 -28.75 -9.98
CA PRO A 178 10.35 -29.27 -9.48
C PRO A 178 10.33 -29.61 -7.98
N LEU A 179 11.51 -29.88 -7.39
CA LEU A 179 11.66 -30.32 -6.00
C LEU A 179 12.19 -29.23 -5.05
N SER A 180 12.52 -28.04 -5.55
CA SER A 180 13.15 -26.99 -4.76
C SER A 180 12.51 -25.64 -5.00
N LEU A 181 11.71 -25.17 -4.03
CA LEU A 181 11.13 -23.82 -4.06
C LEU A 181 12.26 -22.77 -4.16
N HIS A 182 13.34 -22.93 -3.39
CA HIS A 182 14.50 -22.04 -3.47
C HIS A 182 15.07 -21.95 -4.89
N GLY A 183 15.18 -23.08 -5.60
CA GLY A 183 15.65 -23.12 -6.98
C GLY A 183 14.70 -22.39 -7.94
N GLN A 184 13.39 -22.55 -7.77
CA GLN A 184 12.37 -21.87 -8.58
C GLN A 184 12.44 -20.35 -8.39
N VAL A 185 12.52 -19.89 -7.13
CA VAL A 185 12.61 -18.47 -6.79
C VAL A 185 13.91 -17.86 -7.28
N LEU A 186 15.04 -18.53 -7.03
CA LEU A 186 16.36 -18.03 -7.44
C LEU A 186 16.49 -17.94 -8.97
N ALA A 187 16.02 -18.96 -9.69
CA ALA A 187 16.01 -18.95 -11.16
C ALA A 187 15.17 -17.77 -11.69
N GLY A 188 14.00 -17.52 -11.10
CA GLY A 188 13.15 -16.39 -11.44
C GLY A 188 13.81 -15.04 -11.16
N LEU A 189 14.45 -14.86 -10.00
CA LEU A 189 15.16 -13.64 -9.63
C LEU A 189 16.39 -13.37 -10.52
N ILE A 190 17.13 -14.43 -10.90
CA ILE A 190 18.25 -14.31 -11.84
C ILE A 190 17.72 -13.92 -13.22
N GLN A 191 16.62 -14.53 -13.67
CA GLN A 191 16.00 -14.22 -14.95
C GLN A 191 15.45 -12.78 -14.99
N TRP A 192 14.86 -12.30 -13.89
CA TRP A 192 14.49 -10.91 -13.72
C TRP A 192 15.68 -9.97 -13.95
N ARG A 193 16.78 -10.24 -13.24
CA ARG A 193 18.00 -9.42 -13.34
C ARG A 193 18.58 -9.43 -14.75
N GLN A 194 18.60 -10.58 -15.42
CA GLN A 194 19.07 -10.69 -16.80
C GLN A 194 18.21 -9.90 -17.79
N ARG A 195 16.89 -9.88 -17.60
CA ARG A 195 15.97 -9.14 -18.47
C ARG A 195 16.01 -7.63 -18.24
N GLN A 196 16.09 -7.21 -16.99
CA GLN A 196 16.04 -5.79 -16.62
C GLN A 196 17.43 -5.13 -16.59
N GLY A 197 18.52 -5.91 -16.57
CA GLY A 197 19.89 -5.41 -16.68
C GLY A 197 20.22 -4.37 -15.59
N ARG A 198 20.56 -3.14 -16.02
CA ARG A 198 20.88 -2.02 -15.12
C ARG A 198 19.67 -1.46 -14.36
N SER A 199 18.46 -1.75 -14.83
CA SER A 199 17.21 -1.36 -14.16
C SER A 199 16.78 -2.37 -13.09
N ALA A 200 17.46 -3.51 -12.98
CA ALA A 200 17.26 -4.52 -11.93
C ALA A 200 17.85 -4.03 -10.59
N THR A 201 17.35 -2.90 -10.09
CA THR A 201 17.86 -2.28 -8.87
C THR A 201 17.23 -2.90 -7.63
N VAL A 202 17.96 -2.87 -6.51
CA VAL A 202 17.43 -3.26 -5.19
C VAL A 202 16.17 -2.47 -4.87
N ARG A 203 16.09 -1.18 -5.22
CA ARG A 203 14.88 -0.35 -5.06
C ARG A 203 13.65 -0.97 -5.73
N ARG A 204 13.78 -1.46 -6.97
CA ARG A 204 12.64 -2.04 -7.70
C ARG A 204 12.18 -3.37 -7.10
N LEU A 205 13.13 -4.16 -6.63
CA LEU A 205 12.91 -5.42 -5.92
C LEU A 205 12.17 -5.17 -4.60
N LEU A 206 12.65 -4.22 -3.81
CA LEU A 206 12.04 -3.79 -2.56
C LEU A 206 10.60 -3.31 -2.76
N GLN A 207 10.34 -2.45 -3.75
CA GLN A 207 8.97 -2.02 -4.07
C GLN A 207 8.03 -3.19 -4.38
N SER A 208 8.52 -4.24 -5.04
CA SER A 208 7.74 -5.44 -5.34
C SER A 208 7.52 -6.33 -4.12
N LEU A 209 8.44 -6.34 -3.15
CA LEU A 209 8.27 -7.05 -1.88
C LEU A 209 7.23 -6.35 -1.00
N GLN A 210 7.18 -5.01 -1.06
CA GLN A 210 6.15 -4.21 -0.42
C GLN A 210 4.75 -4.44 -0.98
N SER A 211 4.62 -4.51 -2.31
CA SER A 211 3.31 -4.78 -2.93
C SER A 211 2.78 -6.18 -2.59
N ALA A 212 3.68 -7.13 -2.35
CA ALA A 212 3.35 -8.48 -1.92
C ALA A 212 3.21 -8.66 -0.39
N ASP A 213 3.14 -7.57 0.38
CA ASP A 213 2.99 -7.56 1.85
C ASP A 213 4.06 -8.39 2.61
N VAL A 214 5.27 -8.48 2.05
CA VAL A 214 6.38 -9.23 2.66
C VAL A 214 6.94 -8.44 3.86
N HIS A 215 6.95 -9.08 5.03
CA HIS A 215 7.36 -8.41 6.27
C HIS A 215 8.84 -7.99 6.26
N PRO A 216 9.20 -6.78 6.74
CA PRO A 216 10.57 -6.26 6.75
C PRO A 216 11.63 -7.14 7.40
N SER A 217 11.24 -7.91 8.43
CA SER A 217 12.12 -8.86 9.12
C SER A 217 12.71 -9.95 8.23
N THR A 218 12.14 -10.18 7.04
CA THR A 218 12.68 -11.15 6.07
C THR A 218 13.91 -10.63 5.32
N LEU A 219 14.17 -9.31 5.38
CA LEU A 219 15.19 -8.61 4.59
C LEU A 219 16.36 -8.05 5.40
N ASP A 220 16.21 -7.95 6.72
CA ASP A 220 17.18 -7.32 7.63
C ASP A 220 18.58 -7.97 7.56
N GLU A 221 18.66 -9.24 7.18
CA GLU A 221 19.92 -10.01 7.06
C GLU A 221 20.40 -10.19 5.60
N VAL A 222 19.59 -9.79 4.61
CA VAL A 222 19.86 -10.07 3.20
C VAL A 222 20.82 -9.04 2.61
N PHE A 223 20.64 -7.77 2.99
CA PHE A 223 21.34 -6.62 2.41
C PHE A 223 22.37 -5.97 3.35
N GLN A 224 22.66 -6.59 4.50
CA GLN A 224 23.82 -6.27 5.35
C GLN A 224 25.13 -6.82 4.78
#